data_AF-A0A7K4FID6-F1
#
_entry.id   AF-A0A7K4FID6-F1
#
_cell.length_a   1.000
_cell.length_b   1.000
_cell.length_c   1.000
_cell.angle_alpha   90.00
_cell.angle_beta   90.00
_cell.angle_gamma   90.00
#
_symmetry.space_group_name_H-M   'P 1'
#
loop_
_entity.id
_entity.type
_entity.pdbx_description
1 polymer ?
#
loop_
_entity_poly.entity_id
_entity_poly.type
_entity_poly.pdbx_seq_one_letter_code
_entity_poly.pdbx_strand_id
1 'polypeptide(L)'
;MPFELSLRYSTPLSPITDVDEVLREFLRLVGYLPEGEEGRGTEGPIASSLAYRLVRECFLRDPNRPWYVEELTAVLRTSKPTVYRHINKLKSLDLLEEIGGANDAGKGRKAYRIRYGNVAEAWNITEAHAQNALRRYRETVNHLQRLIEQGKTAPTPEKIAPAPKAPSARGGSR
;
A
#
# COMPACT_ATOMS: atom_id res chain seq x y z
N MET A 1 11.86 -0.64 1.16
CA MET A 1 10.71 0.27 0.97
C MET A 1 9.48 -0.49 1.44
N PRO A 2 8.75 -0.03 2.47
CA PRO A 2 7.44 -0.60 2.78
C PRO A 2 6.51 -0.40 1.58
N PHE A 3 5.51 -1.27 1.50
CA PHE A 3 4.49 -1.29 0.47
C PHE A 3 3.61 -0.04 0.50
N GLU A 4 3.17 0.41 -0.67
CA GLU A 4 2.23 1.51 -0.86
C GLU A 4 1.06 1.02 -1.74
N LEU A 5 -0.12 0.85 -1.13
CA LEU A 5 -1.37 0.63 -1.86
C LEU A 5 -2.04 1.99 -2.08
N SER A 6 -2.27 2.35 -3.33
CA SER A 6 -3.07 3.53 -3.67
C SER A 6 -4.53 3.11 -3.82
N LEU A 7 -5.39 3.55 -2.90
CA LEU A 7 -6.83 3.32 -3.03
C LEU A 7 -7.40 4.31 -4.06
N ARG A 8 -7.87 3.76 -5.18
CA ARG A 8 -8.52 4.52 -6.25
C ARG A 8 -9.97 4.07 -6.40
N TYR A 9 -10.83 5.01 -6.76
CA TYR A 9 -12.18 4.65 -7.19
C TYR A 9 -12.09 3.78 -8.45
N SER A 10 -12.74 2.62 -8.41
CA SER A 10 -12.83 1.70 -9.55
C SER A 10 -14.21 1.05 -9.57
N THR A 11 -14.69 0.74 -10.77
CA THR A 11 -15.90 -0.08 -10.92
C THR A 11 -15.51 -1.54 -10.72
N PRO A 12 -16.24 -2.33 -9.91
CA PRO A 12 -15.94 -3.75 -9.74
C PRO A 12 -15.86 -4.47 -11.08
N LEU A 13 -14.82 -5.31 -11.24
CA LEU A 13 -14.57 -6.07 -12.47
C LEU A 13 -15.49 -7.31 -12.61
N SER A 14 -16.50 -7.46 -11.75
CA SER A 14 -17.38 -8.64 -11.70
C SER A 14 -18.15 -8.95 -13.01
N PRO A 15 -18.44 -8.00 -13.91
CA PRO A 15 -19.03 -8.33 -15.20
C PRO A 15 -18.06 -8.99 -16.20
N ILE A 16 -16.75 -8.91 -15.97
CA ILE A 16 -15.72 -9.44 -16.89
C ILE A 16 -15.52 -10.93 -16.59
N THR A 17 -15.63 -11.76 -17.63
CA THR A 17 -15.49 -13.23 -17.52
C THR A 17 -14.11 -13.76 -17.90
N ASP A 18 -13.31 -12.95 -18.60
CA ASP A 18 -11.94 -13.32 -18.95
C ASP A 18 -11.00 -13.13 -17.74
N VAL A 19 -10.47 -14.26 -17.24
CA VAL A 19 -9.55 -14.30 -16.11
C VAL A 19 -8.29 -13.47 -16.37
N ASP A 20 -7.78 -13.48 -17.60
CA ASP A 20 -6.55 -12.78 -17.95
C ASP A 20 -6.76 -11.27 -18.02
N GLU A 21 -7.96 -10.82 -18.43
CA GLU A 21 -8.39 -9.43 -18.34
C GLU A 21 -8.56 -8.97 -16.89
N VAL A 22 -9.32 -9.71 -16.08
CA VAL A 22 -9.53 -9.41 -14.65
C VAL A 22 -8.21 -9.35 -13.91
N LEU A 23 -7.31 -10.31 -14.15
CA LEU A 23 -6.01 -10.35 -13.48
C LEU A 23 -5.13 -9.15 -13.85
N ARG A 24 -5.07 -8.78 -15.14
CA ARG A 24 -4.28 -7.62 -15.58
C ARG A 24 -4.77 -6.35 -14.88
N GLU A 25 -6.08 -6.15 -14.85
CA GLU A 25 -6.66 -4.95 -14.27
C GLU A 25 -6.54 -4.94 -12.74
N PHE A 26 -6.77 -6.06 -12.07
CA PHE A 26 -6.50 -6.21 -10.63
C PHE A 26 -5.06 -5.84 -10.29
N LEU A 27 -4.08 -6.39 -11.04
CA LEU A 27 -2.66 -6.12 -10.78
C LEU A 27 -2.26 -4.66 -11.05
N ARG A 28 -2.97 -3.94 -11.93
CA ARG A 28 -2.81 -2.48 -12.09
C ARG A 28 -3.42 -1.72 -10.92
N LEU A 29 -4.64 -2.06 -10.51
CA LEU A 29 -5.34 -1.42 -9.40
C LEU A 29 -4.55 -1.48 -8.08
N VAL A 30 -3.87 -2.60 -7.82
CA VAL A 30 -3.03 -2.77 -6.63
C VAL A 30 -1.60 -2.21 -6.80
N GLY A 31 -1.32 -1.54 -7.93
CA GLY A 31 -0.02 -0.91 -8.22
C GLY A 31 1.13 -1.88 -8.49
N TYR A 32 0.84 -3.15 -8.78
CA TYR A 32 1.88 -4.14 -9.08
C TYR A 32 2.36 -4.03 -10.53
N LEU A 33 1.44 -3.84 -11.47
CA LEU A 33 1.72 -3.50 -12.86
C LEU A 33 1.64 -1.98 -13.08
N PRO A 34 2.45 -1.40 -13.98
CA PRO A 34 2.40 0.02 -14.30
C PRO A 34 1.07 0.41 -14.97
N GLU A 35 0.63 1.64 -14.73
CA GLU A 35 -0.52 2.24 -15.42
C GLU A 35 -0.12 2.70 -16.83
N GLY A 36 -1.00 2.49 -17.82
CA GLY A 36 -0.86 3.09 -19.16
C GLY A 36 0.19 2.48 -20.10
N GLU A 37 0.96 1.47 -19.70
CA GLU A 37 1.91 0.79 -20.59
C GLU A 37 1.28 -0.39 -21.33
N GLU A 38 0.26 -0.13 -22.14
CA GLU A 38 -0.11 -1.08 -23.18
C GLU A 38 0.99 -1.08 -24.26
N GLY A 39 2.02 -1.89 -24.05
CA GLY A 39 2.97 -2.28 -25.09
C GLY A 39 4.02 -1.26 -25.51
N ARG A 40 4.46 -0.33 -24.64
CA ARG A 40 5.57 0.61 -24.95
C ARG A 40 6.85 0.44 -24.14
N GLY A 41 6.91 -0.55 -23.24
CA GLY A 41 8.17 -1.01 -22.68
C GLY A 41 8.94 -1.90 -23.67
N THR A 42 10.25 -2.04 -23.48
CA THR A 42 11.13 -2.92 -24.27
C THR A 42 10.76 -4.42 -24.23
N GLU A 43 9.72 -4.81 -23.48
CA GLU A 43 9.34 -6.20 -23.19
C GLU A 43 8.06 -6.71 -23.89
N GLY A 44 7.45 -5.93 -24.79
CA GLY A 44 6.27 -6.37 -25.58
C GLY A 44 4.93 -6.32 -24.82
N PRO A 45 3.91 -7.09 -25.22
CA PRO A 45 2.58 -7.08 -24.58
C PRO A 45 2.62 -7.40 -23.07
N ILE A 46 1.73 -6.83 -22.26
CA ILE A 46 1.67 -7.09 -20.80
C ILE A 46 1.54 -8.58 -20.48
N ALA A 47 0.81 -9.33 -21.31
CA ALA A 47 0.64 -10.78 -21.16
C ALA A 47 1.98 -11.55 -21.25
N SER A 48 2.96 -11.04 -21.99
CA SER A 48 4.32 -11.61 -22.04
C SER A 48 5.26 -11.04 -20.98
N SER A 49 4.85 -10.02 -20.23
CA SER A 49 5.69 -9.42 -19.19
C SER A 49 6.02 -10.40 -18.07
N LEU A 50 7.25 -10.34 -17.57
CA LEU A 50 7.72 -11.21 -16.48
C LEU A 50 6.85 -11.10 -15.23
N ALA A 51 6.39 -9.89 -14.91
CA ALA A 51 5.57 -9.61 -13.74
C ALA A 51 4.22 -10.34 -13.81
N TYR A 52 3.56 -10.27 -14.97
CA TYR A 52 2.28 -10.94 -15.20
C TYR A 52 2.45 -12.45 -15.21
N ARG A 53 3.44 -12.96 -15.96
CA ARG A 53 3.72 -14.41 -16.06
C ARG A 53 4.04 -15.04 -14.71
N LEU A 54 4.79 -14.35 -13.84
CA LEU A 54 5.05 -14.81 -12.49
C LEU A 54 3.75 -15.07 -11.71
N VAL A 55 2.79 -14.16 -11.78
CA VAL A 55 1.52 -14.32 -11.08
C VAL A 55 0.66 -15.37 -11.78
N ARG A 56 0.44 -15.23 -13.10
CA ARG A 56 -0.50 -16.02 -13.87
C ARG A 56 -0.06 -17.46 -14.14
N GLU A 57 1.21 -17.67 -14.50
CA GLU A 57 1.73 -18.97 -14.90
C GLU A 57 2.32 -19.75 -13.72
N CYS A 58 2.76 -19.05 -12.66
CA CYS A 58 3.36 -19.68 -11.49
C CYS A 58 2.40 -19.72 -10.30
N PHE A 59 2.11 -18.57 -9.69
CA PHE A 59 1.37 -18.54 -8.42
C PHE A 59 -0.12 -18.88 -8.54
N LEU A 60 -0.81 -18.45 -9.61
CA LEU A 60 -2.25 -18.72 -9.78
C LEU A 60 -2.55 -20.04 -10.49
N ARG A 61 -1.55 -20.62 -11.16
CA ARG A 61 -1.72 -21.93 -11.81
C ARG A 61 -1.98 -23.04 -10.80
N ASP A 62 -1.27 -23.00 -9.67
CA ASP A 62 -1.51 -23.85 -8.51
C ASP A 62 -1.21 -23.04 -7.24
N PRO A 63 -2.22 -22.38 -6.65
CA PRO A 63 -2.05 -21.51 -5.49
C PRO A 63 -1.47 -22.18 -4.25
N ASN A 64 -1.65 -23.50 -4.10
CA ASN A 64 -1.16 -24.25 -2.94
C ASN A 64 0.31 -24.69 -3.09
N ARG A 65 0.82 -24.71 -4.34
CA ARG A 65 2.16 -25.18 -4.64
C ARG A 65 3.22 -24.20 -4.13
N PRO A 66 4.18 -24.66 -3.31
CA PRO A 66 5.35 -23.87 -2.96
C PRO A 66 6.29 -23.74 -4.17
N TRP A 67 6.68 -22.51 -4.49
CA TRP A 67 7.65 -22.18 -5.54
C TRP A 67 9.00 -21.81 -4.92
N TYR A 68 10.05 -22.53 -5.31
CA TYR A 68 11.42 -22.12 -4.99
C TYR A 68 11.92 -21.07 -5.97
N VAL A 69 12.79 -20.17 -5.50
CA VAL A 69 13.33 -19.08 -6.33
C VAL A 69 14.11 -19.62 -7.53
N GLU A 70 14.85 -20.72 -7.36
CA GLU A 70 15.56 -21.36 -8.48
C GLU A 70 14.59 -21.85 -9.57
N GLU A 71 13.44 -22.42 -9.20
CA GLU A 71 12.42 -22.85 -10.16
C GLU A 71 11.82 -21.66 -10.91
N LEU A 72 11.49 -20.60 -10.19
CA LEU A 72 10.96 -19.37 -10.78
C LEU A 72 11.95 -18.75 -11.77
N THR A 73 13.25 -18.74 -11.46
CA THR A 73 14.27 -18.26 -12.40
C THR A 73 14.35 -19.09 -13.67
N ALA A 74 14.18 -20.41 -13.56
CA ALA A 74 14.20 -21.32 -14.72
C ALA A 74 12.96 -21.13 -15.61
N VAL A 75 11.76 -21.07 -15.01
CA VAL A 75 10.49 -20.92 -15.73
C VAL A 75 10.37 -19.55 -16.40
N LEU A 76 10.75 -18.49 -15.68
CA LEU A 76 10.64 -17.11 -16.17
C LEU A 76 11.86 -16.65 -16.97
N ARG A 77 12.91 -17.48 -17.05
CA ARG A 77 14.18 -17.20 -17.76
C ARG A 77 14.76 -15.85 -17.35
N THR A 78 14.93 -15.66 -16.05
CA THR A 78 15.37 -14.39 -15.47
C THR A 78 16.36 -14.60 -14.32
N SER A 79 16.84 -13.49 -13.74
CA SER A 79 17.78 -13.51 -12.62
C SER A 79 17.09 -13.67 -11.26
N LYS A 80 17.79 -14.25 -10.27
CA LYS A 80 17.29 -14.30 -8.88
C LYS A 80 16.94 -12.92 -8.31
N PRO A 81 17.76 -11.86 -8.49
CA PRO A 81 17.40 -10.50 -8.06
C PRO A 81 16.06 -10.03 -8.64
N THR A 82 15.81 -10.28 -9.93
CA THR A 82 14.53 -9.92 -10.58
C THR A 82 13.36 -10.64 -9.92
N VAL A 83 13.46 -11.95 -9.70
CA VAL A 83 12.42 -12.73 -9.02
C VAL A 83 12.16 -12.20 -7.61
N TYR A 84 13.21 -11.99 -6.80
CA TYR A 84 13.06 -11.47 -5.44
C TYR A 84 12.39 -10.10 -5.39
N ARG A 85 12.67 -9.22 -6.36
CA ARG A 85 11.99 -7.91 -6.47
C ARG A 85 10.47 -8.08 -6.59
N HIS A 86 10.01 -9.01 -7.42
CA HIS A 86 8.58 -9.25 -7.60
C HIS A 86 7.95 -9.99 -6.41
N ILE A 87 8.64 -11.00 -5.86
CA ILE A 87 8.21 -11.70 -4.64
C ILE A 87 8.02 -10.70 -3.50
N ASN A 88 8.99 -9.80 -3.28
CA ASN A 88 8.91 -8.83 -2.20
C ASN A 88 7.74 -7.87 -2.38
N LYS A 89 7.43 -7.42 -3.61
CA LYS A 89 6.23 -6.61 -3.88
C LYS A 89 4.95 -7.36 -3.52
N LEU A 90 4.82 -8.62 -3.94
CA LEU A 90 3.63 -9.43 -3.66
C LEU A 90 3.51 -9.84 -2.18
N LYS A 91 4.62 -10.12 -1.50
CA LYS A 91 4.65 -10.33 -0.04
C LYS A 91 4.23 -9.08 0.72
N SER A 92 4.62 -7.91 0.21
CA SER A 92 4.30 -6.65 0.83
C SER A 92 2.82 -6.24 0.66
N LEU A 93 2.14 -6.84 -0.33
CA LEU A 93 0.69 -6.85 -0.50
C LEU A 93 -0.01 -7.91 0.39
N ASP A 94 0.73 -8.68 1.19
CA ASP A 94 0.24 -9.84 1.94
C ASP A 94 -0.35 -11.00 1.11
N LEU A 95 -0.13 -10.98 -0.21
CA LEU A 95 -0.63 -12.03 -1.11
C LEU A 95 0.18 -13.32 -1.05
N LEU A 96 1.48 -13.23 -0.74
CA LEU A 96 2.37 -14.37 -0.65
C LEU A 96 2.79 -14.66 0.79
N GLU A 97 2.87 -15.94 1.11
CA GLU A 97 3.53 -16.43 2.31
C GLU A 97 4.84 -17.16 1.99
N GLU A 98 5.73 -17.21 2.96
CA GLU A 98 6.99 -17.91 2.88
C GLU A 98 6.85 -19.27 3.58
N ILE A 99 7.17 -20.34 2.86
CA ILE A 99 7.12 -21.72 3.35
C ILE A 99 8.55 -22.21 3.56
N GLY A 100 8.83 -22.67 4.78
CA GLY A 100 10.12 -23.23 5.18
C GLY A 100 11.07 -22.22 5.83
N GLY A 101 11.57 -22.57 7.02
CA GLY A 101 12.55 -21.78 7.75
C GLY A 101 12.69 -22.14 9.24
N ALA A 102 13.21 -23.33 9.55
CA ALA A 102 14.15 -23.63 10.66
C ALA A 102 14.36 -25.14 10.90
N ASN A 103 13.35 -26.01 10.69
CA ASN A 103 13.39 -27.37 11.25
C ASN A 103 13.11 -28.56 10.32
N ASP A 104 12.88 -28.37 9.02
CA ASP A 104 12.76 -29.52 8.11
C ASP A 104 14.07 -29.78 7.36
N ALA A 105 14.33 -31.06 7.11
CA ALA A 105 15.59 -31.71 6.73
C ALA A 105 16.19 -31.30 5.36
N GLY A 106 16.16 -30.00 5.02
CA GLY A 106 16.65 -29.42 3.79
C GLY A 106 17.05 -27.96 3.96
N LYS A 107 18.25 -27.73 4.51
CA LYS A 107 19.06 -26.48 4.44
C LYS A 107 18.31 -25.20 4.02
N GLY A 108 17.58 -24.54 4.93
CA GLY A 108 17.28 -23.10 4.84
C GLY A 108 16.70 -22.54 3.54
N ARG A 109 16.10 -23.37 2.67
CA ARG A 109 15.55 -22.91 1.39
C ARG A 109 14.14 -22.41 1.59
N LYS A 110 13.94 -21.14 1.24
CA LYS A 110 12.63 -20.47 1.28
C LYS A 110 11.87 -20.77 0.00
N ALA A 111 10.62 -21.23 0.14
CA ALA A 111 9.66 -21.29 -0.95
C ALA A 111 8.55 -20.27 -0.71
N TYR A 112 7.81 -19.93 -1.76
CA TYR A 112 6.73 -18.95 -1.70
C TYR A 112 5.48 -19.48 -2.39
N ARG A 113 4.31 -19.16 -1.86
CA ARG A 113 3.01 -19.49 -2.47
C ARG A 113 1.97 -18.43 -2.14
N ILE A 114 0.81 -18.49 -2.79
CA ILE A 114 -0.34 -17.67 -2.41
C ILE A 114 -0.71 -18.02 -0.98
N ARG A 115 -0.88 -17.00 -0.13
CA ARG A 115 -1.28 -17.20 1.26
C ARG A 115 -2.60 -17.97 1.31
N TYR A 116 -2.66 -19.00 2.16
CA TYR A 116 -3.81 -19.91 2.27
C TYR A 116 -4.15 -20.71 1.00
N GLY A 117 -3.36 -20.61 -0.07
CA GLY A 117 -3.69 -21.20 -1.36
C GLY A 117 -4.95 -20.62 -2.00
N ASN A 118 -5.38 -19.42 -1.59
CA ASN A 118 -6.58 -18.77 -2.10
C ASN A 118 -6.40 -17.25 -2.13
N VAL A 119 -6.57 -16.65 -3.32
CA VAL A 119 -6.36 -15.21 -3.53
C VAL A 119 -7.35 -14.36 -2.72
N ALA A 120 -8.60 -14.79 -2.61
CA ALA A 120 -9.62 -14.07 -1.85
C ALA A 120 -9.30 -14.10 -0.36
N GLU A 121 -8.87 -15.25 0.17
CA GLU A 121 -8.47 -15.34 1.58
C GLU A 121 -7.19 -14.54 1.87
N ALA A 122 -6.22 -14.57 0.95
CA ALA A 122 -5.03 -13.72 1.06
C ALA A 122 -5.41 -12.22 1.08
N TRP A 123 -6.36 -11.82 0.23
CA TRP A 123 -6.84 -10.44 0.15
C TRP A 123 -7.49 -9.93 1.43
N ASN A 124 -8.15 -10.81 2.21
CA ASN A 124 -8.72 -10.41 3.51
C ASN A 124 -7.67 -9.78 4.44
N ILE A 125 -6.40 -10.22 4.35
CA ILE A 125 -5.30 -9.66 5.13
C ILE A 125 -4.93 -8.27 4.64
N THR A 126 -4.77 -8.11 3.32
CA THR A 126 -4.51 -6.81 2.67
C THR A 126 -5.60 -5.81 3.01
N GLU A 127 -6.86 -6.22 2.92
CA GLU A 127 -8.03 -5.41 3.24
C GLU A 127 -8.05 -5.01 4.72
N ALA A 128 -7.84 -5.95 5.64
CA ALA A 128 -7.78 -5.65 7.06
C ALA A 128 -6.68 -4.63 7.40
N HIS A 129 -5.51 -4.72 6.76
CA HIS A 129 -4.45 -3.74 6.93
C HIS A 129 -4.85 -2.35 6.40
N ALA A 130 -5.47 -2.27 5.23
CA ALA A 130 -5.95 -1.01 4.66
C ALA A 130 -7.06 -0.36 5.53
N GLN A 131 -8.04 -1.14 5.98
CA GLN A 131 -9.10 -0.66 6.88
C GLN A 131 -8.53 -0.15 8.21
N ASN A 132 -7.55 -0.84 8.78
CA ASN A 132 -6.86 -0.39 9.99
C ASN A 132 -6.11 0.93 9.77
N ALA A 133 -5.46 1.13 8.61
CA ALA A 133 -4.80 2.38 8.27
C ALA A 133 -5.81 3.53 8.16
N LEU A 134 -6.92 3.32 7.45
CA LEU A 134 -7.99 4.31 7.32
C LEU A 134 -8.61 4.68 8.67
N ARG A 135 -8.79 3.70 9.58
CA ARG A 135 -9.27 3.97 10.94
C ARG A 135 -8.32 4.89 11.71
N ARG A 136 -7.00 4.65 11.64
CA ARG A 136 -6.00 5.52 12.27
C ARG A 136 -6.01 6.92 11.67
N TYR A 137 -6.14 7.06 10.35
CA TYR A 137 -6.30 8.38 9.73
C TYR A 137 -7.55 9.11 10.21
N ARG A 138 -8.67 8.40 10.38
CA ARG A 138 -9.88 8.97 10.96
C ARG A 138 -9.65 9.49 12.37
N GLU A 139 -8.96 8.74 13.22
CA GLU A 139 -8.60 9.16 14.57
C GLU A 139 -7.75 10.45 14.56
N THR A 140 -6.76 10.53 13.66
CA THR A 140 -5.92 11.73 13.47
C THR A 140 -6.75 12.93 13.02
N VAL A 141 -7.64 12.77 12.04
CA VAL A 141 -8.52 13.84 11.56
C VAL A 141 -9.44 14.34 12.67
N ASN A 142 -10.01 13.43 13.46
CA ASN A 142 -10.84 13.79 14.61
C ASN A 142 -10.05 14.57 15.66
N HIS A 143 -8.80 14.17 15.93
CA HIS A 143 -7.92 14.89 16.84
C HIS A 143 -7.60 16.31 16.33
N LEU A 144 -7.27 16.44 15.04
CA LEU A 144 -7.02 17.73 14.38
C LEU A 144 -8.23 18.66 14.52
N GLN A 145 -9.44 18.15 14.27
CA GLN A 145 -10.68 18.92 14.41
C GLN A 145 -10.86 19.48 15.84
N ARG A 146 -10.61 18.64 16.86
CA ARG A 146 -10.70 19.08 18.27
C ARG A 146 -9.73 20.22 18.59
N LEU A 147 -8.49 20.16 18.07
CA LEU A 147 -7.50 21.22 18.27
C LEU A 147 -7.93 22.53 17.61
N ILE A 148 -8.52 22.47 16.42
CA ILE A 148 -9.05 23.64 15.71
C ILE A 148 -10.19 24.29 16.52
N GLU A 149 -11.09 23.51 17.09
CA GLU A 149 -12.20 23.99 17.92
C GLU A 149 -11.70 24.65 19.22
N GLN A 150 -10.74 24.01 19.90
CA GLN A 150 -10.12 24.56 21.11
C GLN A 150 -9.42 25.90 20.84
N GLY A 151 -8.72 26.02 19.70
CA GLY A 151 -8.08 27.26 19.27
C GLY A 151 -9.07 28.40 18.97
N LYS A 152 -10.30 28.08 18.55
CA LYS A 152 -11.37 29.09 18.34
C LYS A 152 -11.99 29.58 19.65
N THR A 153 -11.98 28.76 20.69
CA THR A 153 -12.53 29.11 22.02
C THR A 153 -11.54 29.81 22.96
N ALA A 154 -10.26 29.95 22.59
CA ALA A 154 -9.32 30.74 23.36
C ALA A 154 -9.74 32.23 23.29
N PRO A 155 -9.95 32.92 24.43
CA PRO A 155 -10.35 34.32 24.42
C PRO A 155 -9.26 35.14 23.71
N THR A 156 -9.67 35.97 22.77
CA THR A 156 -8.81 37.02 22.21
C THR A 156 -8.29 37.84 23.38
N PRO A 157 -6.97 38.04 23.56
CA PRO A 157 -6.48 38.91 24.62
C PRO A 157 -7.14 40.28 24.42
N GLU A 158 -7.99 40.63 25.37
CA GLU A 158 -8.73 41.89 25.41
C GLU A 158 -7.69 43.00 25.26
N LYS A 159 -7.88 43.89 24.27
CA LYS A 159 -7.00 45.03 24.04
C LYS A 159 -6.81 45.73 25.37
N ILE A 160 -5.60 45.66 25.92
CA ILE A 160 -5.20 46.39 27.13
C ILE A 160 -5.60 47.85 26.90
N ALA A 161 -6.62 48.30 27.62
CA ALA A 161 -7.07 49.68 27.54
C ALA A 161 -5.88 50.59 27.89
N PRO A 162 -5.63 51.66 27.13
CA PRO A 162 -4.51 52.54 27.41
C PRO A 162 -4.66 53.12 28.82
N ALA A 163 -3.58 53.04 29.61
CA ALA A 163 -3.53 53.54 30.97
C ALA A 163 -4.06 54.99 31.05
N PRO A 164 -4.79 55.36 32.12
CA PRO A 164 -5.32 56.70 32.28
C PRO A 164 -4.15 57.71 32.28
N LYS A 165 -4.25 58.73 31.42
CA LYS A 165 -3.25 59.81 31.37
C LYS A 165 -3.16 60.48 32.73
N ALA A 166 -1.95 60.54 33.27
CA ALA A 166 -1.66 61.26 34.50
C ALA A 166 -2.15 62.73 34.39
N PRO A 167 -2.71 63.30 35.46
CA PRO A 167 -3.21 64.67 35.43
C PRO A 167 -2.06 65.64 35.13
N SER A 168 -2.24 66.42 34.07
CA SER A 168 -1.40 67.57 33.75
C SER A 168 -1.46 68.56 34.91
N ALA A 169 -0.36 68.69 35.64
CA ALA A 169 -0.17 69.75 36.62
C ALA A 169 -0.12 71.09 35.89
N ARG A 170 -1.29 71.72 35.74
CA ARG A 170 -1.43 73.14 35.45
C ARG A 170 -1.44 73.89 36.77
N GLY A 171 -0.54 74.87 36.88
CA GLY A 171 -0.79 76.08 37.66
C GLY A 171 0.06 76.24 38.91
N GLY A 172 0.98 77.20 38.86
CA GLY A 172 1.71 77.67 40.03
C GLY A 172 2.66 78.81 39.68
N SER A 173 2.13 79.91 39.15
CA SER A 173 2.84 81.19 39.06
C SER A 173 3.00 81.80 40.46
N ARG A 174 4.22 82.21 40.81
CA ARG A 174 4.58 83.56 41.28
C ARG A 174 6.08 83.68 41.47
#